data_AF-A0AAW0GMB6-F1
#
_entry.id   AF-A0AAW0GMB6-F1
#
_cell.length_a   1.000
_cell.length_b   1.000
_cell.length_c   1.000
_cell.angle_alpha   90.00
_cell.angle_beta   90.00
_cell.angle_gamma   90.00
#
_symmetry.space_group_name_H-M   'P 1'
#
loop_
_entity.id
_entity.type
_entity.pdbx_description
1 polymer ?
#
loop_
_entity_poly.entity_id
_entity_poly.type
_entity_poly.pdbx_seq_one_letter_code
_entity_poly.pdbx_strand_id
1 'polypeptide(L)'
;MDGWSAPGNWKDLSVGSVTATIRKYDDENTITVTVGPVNKKAVITDSKGYLNQKEVDGVQGLLYYKNINDINNGLFANYNEDRIVFYQKQWFATDFVSYFIPYESNTKSLGIPGTTEVEFENIVWSNT
;
A
#
# COMPACT_ATOMS: atom_id res chain seq x y z
N MET A 1 -26.68 11.07 37.23
CA MET A 1 -26.05 10.20 36.22
C MET A 1 -25.16 11.09 35.39
N ASP A 2 -23.85 10.88 35.52
CA ASP A 2 -22.83 11.75 34.96
C ASP A 2 -22.75 11.61 33.43
N GLY A 3 -22.92 12.74 32.74
CA GLY A 3 -22.88 12.87 31.28
C GLY A 3 -21.46 12.77 30.75
N TRP A 4 -20.85 11.59 30.84
CA TRP A 4 -19.53 11.31 30.29
C TRP A 4 -19.64 11.08 28.78
N SER A 5 -19.51 12.14 27.98
CA SER A 5 -19.14 12.02 26.56
C SER A 5 -17.63 12.21 26.46
N ALA A 6 -16.88 11.21 26.02
CA ALA A 6 -15.46 11.39 25.73
C ALA A 6 -15.31 12.54 24.71
N PRO A 7 -14.60 13.65 25.03
CA PRO A 7 -14.34 14.71 24.07
C PRO A 7 -13.21 14.24 23.14
N GLY A 8 -13.52 13.25 22.31
CA GLY A 8 -12.70 12.95 21.15
C GLY A 8 -13.02 14.01 20.11
N ASN A 9 -12.07 14.90 19.83
CA ASN A 9 -12.13 15.67 18.60
C ASN A 9 -12.10 14.67 17.45
N TRP A 10 -13.24 14.49 16.79
CA TRP A 10 -13.31 13.87 15.46
C TRP A 10 -12.59 14.81 14.52
N LYS A 11 -11.26 14.71 14.46
CA LYS A 11 -10.49 15.37 13.41
C LYS A 11 -10.94 14.68 12.13
N ASP A 12 -11.51 15.44 11.19
CA ASP A 12 -11.93 14.93 9.91
C ASP A 12 -10.82 14.03 9.35
N LEU A 13 -11.15 12.76 9.13
CA LEU A 13 -10.32 11.84 8.37
C LEU A 13 -10.38 12.32 6.92
N SER A 14 -9.60 13.35 6.59
CA SER A 14 -9.36 13.73 5.20
C SER A 14 -8.46 12.66 4.58
N VAL A 15 -9.05 11.50 4.26
CA VAL A 15 -8.39 10.47 3.48
C VAL A 15 -8.24 11.05 2.08
N GLY A 16 -7.03 11.50 1.75
CA GLY A 16 -6.70 11.83 0.37
C GLY A 16 -6.67 10.55 -0.45
N SER A 17 -7.07 10.63 -1.72
CA SER A 17 -6.89 9.54 -2.67
C SER A 17 -6.20 10.06 -3.92
N VAL A 18 -5.40 9.19 -4.53
CA VAL A 18 -4.65 9.51 -5.74
C VAL A 18 -4.49 8.26 -6.59
N THR A 19 -4.45 8.42 -7.90
CA THR A 19 -4.22 7.30 -8.81
C THR A 19 -2.80 6.75 -8.62
N ALA A 20 -2.70 5.43 -8.59
CA ALA A 20 -1.45 4.71 -8.52
C ALA A 20 -1.46 3.50 -9.46
N THR A 21 -0.27 3.09 -9.88
CA THR A 21 -0.05 1.93 -10.73
C THR A 21 0.99 1.03 -10.10
N ILE A 22 0.70 -0.26 -10.03
CA ILE A 22 1.64 -1.29 -9.58
C ILE A 22 2.18 -2.06 -10.77
N ARG A 23 3.50 -2.27 -10.76
CA ARG A 23 4.21 -3.09 -11.73
C ARG A 23 5.27 -3.96 -11.05
N LYS A 24 5.44 -5.19 -11.52
CA LYS A 24 6.54 -6.12 -11.23
C LYS A 24 6.86 -6.88 -12.52
N TYR A 25 8.12 -6.88 -12.94
CA TYR A 25 8.58 -7.74 -14.03
C TYR A 25 8.83 -9.18 -13.52
N ASP A 26 8.73 -10.16 -14.41
CA ASP A 26 8.81 -11.59 -14.07
C ASP A 26 10.22 -12.02 -13.62
N ASP A 27 11.25 -11.39 -14.15
CA ASP A 27 12.67 -11.57 -13.81
C ASP A 27 13.14 -10.74 -12.60
N GLU A 28 12.29 -9.84 -12.09
CA GLU A 28 12.61 -8.97 -10.96
C GLU A 28 11.97 -9.44 -9.65
N ASN A 29 12.68 -9.25 -8.54
CA ASN A 29 12.13 -9.41 -7.18
C ASN A 29 11.55 -8.10 -6.64
N THR A 30 11.41 -7.09 -7.48
CA THR A 30 10.97 -5.75 -7.09
C THR A 30 9.59 -5.44 -7.60
N ILE A 31 8.71 -5.03 -6.68
CA ILE A 31 7.41 -4.44 -7.00
C ILE A 31 7.58 -2.92 -6.95
N THR A 32 7.16 -2.25 -8.01
CA THR A 32 7.12 -0.79 -8.09
C THR A 32 5.69 -0.31 -7.95
N VAL A 33 5.45 0.58 -6.99
CA VAL A 33 4.19 1.34 -6.85
C VAL A 33 4.46 2.77 -7.29
N THR A 34 3.85 3.21 -8.38
CA THR A 34 4.02 4.57 -8.91
C THR A 34 2.77 5.39 -8.64
N VAL A 35 2.92 6.54 -8.01
CA VAL A 35 1.85 7.45 -7.63
C VAL A 35 2.05 8.77 -8.38
N GLY A 36 1.71 8.74 -9.67
CA GLY A 36 2.06 9.79 -10.63
C GLY A 36 1.66 11.22 -10.23
N PRO A 37 0.39 11.48 -9.83
CA PRO A 37 -0.06 12.84 -9.55
C PRO A 37 0.63 13.53 -8.36
N VAL A 38 1.29 12.77 -7.49
CA VAL A 38 2.02 13.31 -6.31
C VAL A 38 3.53 13.10 -6.39
N ASN A 39 4.01 12.65 -7.56
CA ASN A 39 5.39 12.37 -7.84
C ASN A 39 6.08 11.46 -6.80
N LYS A 40 5.40 10.38 -6.40
CA LYS A 40 5.93 9.39 -5.45
C LYS A 40 6.08 8.02 -6.09
N LYS A 41 7.09 7.28 -5.64
CA LYS A 41 7.32 5.88 -6.00
C LYS A 41 7.74 5.08 -4.77
N ALA A 42 7.16 3.89 -4.59
CA ALA A 42 7.63 2.89 -3.65
C ALA A 42 8.30 1.75 -4.42
N VAL A 43 9.44 1.29 -3.93
CA VAL A 43 10.08 0.04 -4.35
C VAL A 43 10.00 -0.93 -3.19
N ILE A 44 9.34 -2.07 -3.45
CA ILE A 44 9.17 -3.16 -2.50
C ILE A 44 10.03 -4.32 -2.99
N THR A 45 11.00 -4.74 -2.18
CA THR A 45 11.82 -5.93 -2.49
C THR A 45 11.18 -7.15 -1.85
N ASP A 46 10.79 -8.11 -2.66
CA ASP A 46 10.26 -9.40 -2.19
C ASP A 46 11.40 -10.33 -1.74
N SER A 47 11.89 -10.10 -0.52
CA SER A 47 12.98 -10.89 0.07
C SER A 47 12.60 -12.35 0.34
N LYS A 48 11.31 -12.63 0.50
CA LYS A 48 10.78 -13.96 0.84
C LYS A 48 10.35 -14.75 -0.41
N GLY A 49 10.35 -14.14 -1.60
CA GLY A 49 10.07 -14.78 -2.88
C GLY A 49 8.60 -15.16 -3.09
N TYR A 50 7.67 -14.46 -2.43
CA TYR A 50 6.22 -14.69 -2.58
C TYR A 50 5.71 -14.48 -4.01
N LEU A 51 6.40 -13.66 -4.79
CA LEU A 51 6.06 -13.25 -6.15
C LEU A 51 7.12 -13.70 -7.18
N ASN A 52 7.99 -14.63 -6.84
CA ASN A 52 8.96 -15.18 -7.78
C ASN A 52 8.26 -15.69 -9.05
N GLN A 53 8.76 -15.30 -10.22
CA GLN A 53 8.23 -15.68 -11.54
C GLN A 53 6.77 -15.23 -11.81
N LYS A 54 6.25 -14.29 -11.02
CA LYS A 54 4.97 -13.63 -11.29
C LYS A 54 5.22 -12.29 -11.96
N GLU A 55 4.62 -12.11 -13.13
CA GLU A 55 4.49 -10.79 -13.77
C GLU A 55 3.25 -10.09 -13.24
N VAL A 56 3.40 -8.84 -12.82
CA VAL A 56 2.28 -7.95 -12.52
C VAL A 56 2.48 -6.72 -13.40
N ASP A 57 1.78 -6.64 -14.53
CA ASP A 57 1.89 -5.46 -15.38
C ASP A 57 0.65 -4.57 -15.30
N GLY A 58 0.84 -3.37 -14.75
CA GLY A 58 -0.06 -2.23 -14.93
C GLY A 58 -1.33 -2.31 -14.07
N VAL A 59 -1.24 -2.79 -12.84
CA VAL A 59 -2.39 -2.80 -11.92
C VAL A 59 -2.67 -1.37 -11.46
N GLN A 60 -3.65 -0.73 -12.09
CA GLN A 60 -4.17 0.59 -11.73
C GLN A 60 -5.14 0.52 -10.54
N GLY A 61 -5.11 1.54 -9.72
CA GLY A 61 -5.99 1.69 -8.57
C GLY A 61 -5.86 3.04 -7.87
N LEU A 62 -6.36 3.11 -6.66
CA LEU A 62 -6.28 4.28 -5.80
C LEU A 62 -5.39 4.00 -4.59
N LEU A 63 -4.44 4.90 -4.35
CA LEU A 63 -3.72 4.99 -3.08
C LEU A 63 -4.45 5.98 -2.19
N TYR A 64 -4.91 5.49 -1.05
CA TYR A 64 -5.54 6.27 0.01
C TYR A 64 -4.52 6.58 1.10
N TYR A 65 -4.51 7.79 1.63
CA TYR A 65 -3.55 8.25 2.62
C TYR A 65 -4.16 9.26 3.59
N LYS A 66 -3.69 9.25 4.85
CA LYS A 66 -4.10 10.26 5.86
C LYS A 66 -3.45 11.61 5.58
N ASN A 67 -2.19 11.59 5.14
CA ASN A 67 -1.39 12.76 4.83
C ASN A 67 -0.35 12.39 3.77
N ILE A 68 -0.31 13.15 2.69
CA ILE A 68 0.57 12.93 1.54
C ILE A 68 2.05 12.92 1.92
N ASN A 69 2.43 13.71 2.92
CA ASN A 69 3.81 13.83 3.38
C ASN A 69 4.26 12.59 4.16
N ASP A 70 3.32 11.83 4.71
CA ASP A 70 3.62 10.68 5.56
C ASP A 70 3.77 9.40 4.74
N ILE A 71 3.34 9.37 3.47
CA ILE A 71 3.43 8.18 2.59
C ILE A 71 4.86 7.63 2.56
N ASN A 72 5.86 8.51 2.52
CA ASN A 72 7.29 8.15 2.50
C ASN A 72 7.76 7.36 3.73
N ASN A 73 6.99 7.40 4.83
CA ASN A 73 7.32 6.70 6.06
C ASN A 73 6.86 5.23 6.05
N GLY A 74 6.17 4.77 5.00
CA GLY A 74 5.68 3.39 4.90
C GLY A 74 6.80 2.38 4.61
N LEU A 75 7.48 1.90 5.65
CA LEU A 75 8.62 0.97 5.56
C LEU A 75 8.23 -0.51 5.49
N PHE A 76 7.00 -0.83 5.87
CA PHE A 76 6.44 -2.18 5.87
C PHE A 76 5.16 -2.20 5.06
N ALA A 77 4.81 -3.35 4.48
CA ALA A 77 3.51 -3.54 3.89
C ALA A 77 2.95 -4.93 4.16
N ASN A 78 1.63 -5.01 4.29
CA ASN A 78 0.89 -6.25 4.19
C ASN A 78 0.07 -6.21 2.90
N TYR A 79 0.00 -7.34 2.21
CA TYR A 79 -0.98 -7.53 1.16
C TYR A 79 -1.90 -8.68 1.53
N ASN A 80 -3.19 -8.39 1.49
CA ASN A 80 -4.23 -9.39 1.31
C ASN A 80 -4.83 -9.12 -0.08
N GLU A 81 -5.32 -10.15 -0.76
CA GLU A 81 -5.81 -10.17 -2.16
C GLU A 81 -6.46 -8.88 -2.71
N ASP A 82 -7.12 -8.13 -1.83
CA ASP A 82 -7.88 -6.91 -2.10
C ASP A 82 -7.04 -5.62 -2.05
N ARG A 83 -5.98 -5.54 -1.24
CA ARG A 83 -5.24 -4.29 -1.01
C ARG A 83 -3.82 -4.49 -0.50
N ILE A 84 -2.95 -3.52 -0.81
CA ILE A 84 -1.68 -3.35 -0.10
C ILE A 84 -1.87 -2.30 0.99
N VAL A 85 -1.50 -2.59 2.22
CA VAL A 85 -1.50 -1.64 3.34
C VAL A 85 -0.06 -1.34 3.74
N PHE A 86 0.31 -0.06 3.78
CA PHE A 86 1.64 0.40 4.16
C PHE A 86 1.67 0.92 5.59
N TYR A 87 2.68 0.50 6.35
CA TYR A 87 2.85 0.82 7.76
C TYR A 87 4.22 1.44 8.03
N GLN A 88 4.27 2.32 9.03
CA GLN A 88 5.52 2.98 9.41
C GLN A 88 6.41 2.12 10.31
N LYS A 89 5.82 1.38 11.25
CA LYS A 89 6.57 0.72 12.33
C LYS A 89 6.70 -0.80 12.17
N GLN A 90 5.63 -1.48 11.75
CA GLN A 90 5.55 -2.93 11.60
C GLN A 90 4.29 -3.28 10.78
N TRP A 91 4.27 -4.43 10.11
CA TRP A 91 3.18 -4.83 9.21
C TRP A 91 1.84 -5.15 9.89
N PHE A 92 1.81 -5.33 11.22
CA PHE A 92 0.61 -5.57 12.01
C PHE A 92 0.22 -4.38 12.90
N ALA A 93 0.78 -3.19 12.63
CA ALA A 93 0.43 -1.99 13.38
C ALA A 93 -1.03 -1.61 13.15
N THR A 94 -1.70 -1.09 14.17
CA THR A 94 -3.07 -0.54 14.03
C THR A 94 -3.11 0.75 13.22
N ASP A 95 -1.98 1.46 13.13
CA ASP A 95 -1.83 2.68 12.35
C ASP A 95 -1.03 2.42 11.06
N PHE A 96 -1.74 2.52 9.92
CA PHE A 96 -1.16 2.54 8.59
C PHE A 96 -0.96 3.99 8.09
N VAL A 97 -0.06 4.16 7.14
CA VAL A 97 0.26 5.45 6.50
C VAL A 97 -0.50 5.64 5.20
N SER A 98 -0.62 4.57 4.41
CA SER A 98 -1.43 4.54 3.19
C SER A 98 -1.90 3.12 2.88
N TYR A 99 -2.87 2.97 1.99
CA TYR A 99 -3.23 1.69 1.41
C TYR A 99 -3.65 1.85 -0.06
N PHE A 100 -3.34 0.84 -0.87
CA PHE A 100 -3.66 0.78 -2.28
C PHE A 100 -4.77 -0.24 -2.53
N ILE A 101 -5.81 0.16 -3.26
CA ILE A 101 -6.88 -0.73 -3.74
C ILE A 101 -6.89 -0.70 -5.27
N PRO A 102 -6.76 -1.85 -5.95
CA PRO A 102 -6.97 -1.95 -7.40
C PRO A 102 -8.37 -1.51 -7.81
N TYR A 103 -8.53 -0.99 -9.03
CA TYR A 103 -9.89 -0.79 -9.56
C TYR A 103 -10.62 -2.12 -9.76
N GLU A 104 -11.93 -2.17 -9.52
CA GLU A 104 -12.75 -3.38 -9.75
C GLU A 104 -12.71 -3.86 -11.21
N SER A 105 -12.53 -2.94 -12.16
CA SER A 105 -12.40 -3.24 -13.58
C SER A 105 -11.08 -3.93 -13.93
N ASN A 106 -10.16 -4.05 -12.97
CA ASN A 106 -8.85 -4.61 -13.21
C ASN A 106 -8.92 -6.14 -13.13
N THR A 107 -8.73 -6.81 -14.26
CA THR A 107 -8.75 -8.28 -14.35
C THR A 107 -7.44 -8.91 -13.87
N LYS A 108 -6.44 -8.10 -13.53
CA LYS A 108 -5.12 -8.52 -13.06
C LYS A 108 -5.04 -8.36 -11.53
N SER A 109 -4.70 -9.44 -10.83
CA SER A 109 -4.32 -9.41 -9.41
C SER A 109 -2.81 -9.22 -9.27
N LEU A 110 -2.33 -8.94 -8.05
CA LEU A 110 -0.89 -8.92 -7.77
C LEU A 110 -0.23 -10.31 -7.84
N GLY A 111 -0.96 -11.37 -8.21
CA GLY A 111 -0.42 -12.71 -8.43
C GLY A 111 -0.25 -13.57 -7.17
N ILE A 112 -0.80 -13.15 -6.02
CA ILE A 112 -0.78 -13.89 -4.75
C ILE A 112 -2.16 -14.54 -4.53
N PRO A 113 -2.24 -15.87 -4.37
CA PRO A 113 -3.50 -16.57 -4.13
C PRO A 113 -4.19 -16.10 -2.84
N GLY A 114 -5.52 -15.97 -2.87
CA GLY A 114 -6.38 -15.34 -1.85
C GLY A 114 -6.39 -15.91 -0.43
N THR A 115 -5.60 -16.96 -0.16
CA THR A 115 -5.49 -17.56 1.18
C THR A 115 -4.25 -17.11 1.94
N THR A 116 -3.40 -16.26 1.36
CA THR A 116 -2.09 -15.91 1.90
C THR A 116 -1.97 -14.42 2.10
N GLU A 117 -1.88 -13.98 3.35
CA GLU A 117 -1.34 -12.66 3.66
C GLU A 117 0.17 -12.69 3.46
N VAL A 118 0.69 -11.73 2.71
CA VAL A 118 2.13 -11.57 2.51
C VAL A 118 2.61 -10.28 3.15
N GLU A 119 3.84 -10.32 3.61
CA GLU A 119 4.47 -9.23 4.35
C GLU A 119 5.74 -8.81 3.65
N PHE A 120 5.89 -7.50 3.46
CA PHE A 120 7.05 -6.87 2.90
C PHE A 120 7.69 -5.92 3.91
N GLU A 121 9.00 -5.83 3.85
CA GLU A 121 9.83 -4.99 4.71
C GLU A 121 10.85 -4.23 3.88
N ASN A 122 11.48 -3.22 4.48
CA ASN A 122 12.51 -2.39 3.85
C ASN A 122 12.02 -1.69 2.56
N ILE A 123 10.76 -1.24 2.56
CA ILE A 123 10.16 -0.51 1.43
C ILE A 123 10.84 0.86 1.32
N VAL A 124 11.30 1.18 0.11
CA VAL A 124 11.97 2.46 -0.17
C VAL A 124 11.02 3.36 -0.95
N TRP A 125 10.67 4.49 -0.34
CA TRP A 125 9.94 5.56 -1.00
C TRP A 125 10.88 6.62 -1.55
N SER A 126 10.63 7.06 -2.78
CA SER A 126 11.34 8.17 -3.41
C SER A 126 10.38 9.09 -4.15
N ASN A 127 10.88 10.26 -4.54
CA ASN A 127 10.22 11.04 -5.57
C ASN A 127 10.52 10.43 -6.95
N THR A 128 9.58 10.54 -7.88
CA THR A 128 9.79 10.17 -9.30
C THR A 128 10.41 11.28 -10.12
#